data_AF-A0A8S3XYM4-F1
#
_entry.id   AF-A0A8S3XYM4-F1
#
_cell.length_a   1.000
_cell.length_b   1.000
_cell.length_c   1.000
_cell.angle_alpha   90.00
_cell.angle_beta   90.00
_cell.angle_gamma   90.00
#
_symmetry.space_group_name_H-M   'P 1'
#
loop_
_entity.id
_entity.type
_entity.pdbx_description
1 polymer ?
#
loop_
_entity_poly.entity_id
_entity_poly.type
_entity_poly.pdbx_seq_one_letter_code
_entity_poly.pdbx_strand_id
1 'polypeptide(L)'
;MKCIPYFIVFDRNMQRIYRLPGKPGTNKTIVAEFVTVRDKNNILSAARNFNKKKPTEEKLNSESIGLSGKRIPIYISEYLPPSSKALFRKARMYAKDNKYQYCWTINGQVFIRKLTGERSIRIDSDNFFLSKPTDTENAEPNREMSFQSDLEKFSQQD
;
A
#
# COMPACT_ATOMS: atom_id res chain seq x y z
N MET A 1 -47.00 -0.79 -3.74
CA MET A 1 -45.89 -1.74 -3.50
C MET A 1 -45.24 -2.07 -4.83
N LYS A 2 -44.03 -1.59 -5.09
CA LYS A 2 -43.26 -1.97 -6.29
C LYS A 2 -42.00 -2.70 -5.80
N CYS A 3 -42.06 -4.02 -5.77
CA CYS A 3 -40.90 -4.87 -5.56
C CYS A 3 -40.00 -4.74 -6.79
N ILE A 4 -38.89 -4.02 -6.64
CA ILE A 4 -37.82 -4.01 -7.64
C ILE A 4 -37.13 -5.38 -7.52
N PRO A 5 -37.09 -6.19 -8.58
CA PRO A 5 -36.39 -7.47 -8.51
C PRO A 5 -34.90 -7.15 -8.40
N TYR A 6 -34.30 -7.49 -7.27
CA TYR A 6 -32.84 -7.62 -7.16
C TYR A 6 -32.43 -8.79 -8.05
N PHE A 7 -32.27 -8.51 -9.34
CA PHE A 7 -31.52 -9.37 -10.24
C PHE A 7 -30.07 -9.31 -9.75
N ILE A 8 -29.71 -10.23 -8.85
CA ILE A 8 -28.31 -10.57 -8.65
C ILE A 8 -27.93 -11.28 -9.94
N VAL A 9 -27.43 -10.52 -10.90
CA VAL A 9 -26.64 -11.06 -11.99
C VAL A 9 -25.45 -11.72 -11.31
N PHE A 10 -25.50 -13.04 -11.13
CA PHE A 10 -24.31 -13.83 -10.89
C PHE A 10 -23.49 -13.70 -12.17
N ASP A 11 -22.60 -12.70 -12.19
CA ASP A 11 -21.52 -12.70 -13.15
C ASP A 11 -20.78 -14.05 -12.96
N ARG A 12 -20.57 -14.79 -14.05
CA ARG A 12 -19.96 -16.13 -14.03
C ARG A 12 -18.54 -16.14 -13.43
N ASN A 13 -18.01 -14.96 -13.17
CA ASN A 13 -16.66 -14.73 -12.67
C ASN A 13 -16.57 -14.68 -11.14
N MET A 14 -17.68 -14.82 -10.40
CA MET A 14 -17.71 -14.86 -8.92
C MET A 14 -18.00 -16.27 -8.41
N GLN A 15 -17.14 -16.81 -7.55
CA GLN A 15 -17.32 -18.15 -6.97
C GLN A 15 -18.12 -18.12 -5.67
N ARG A 16 -17.69 -17.29 -4.72
CA ARG A 16 -18.28 -17.24 -3.36
C ARG A 16 -18.35 -15.82 -2.85
N ILE A 17 -19.44 -15.51 -2.17
CA ILE A 17 -19.66 -14.21 -1.54
C ILE A 17 -20.21 -14.47 -0.14
N TYR A 18 -19.53 -13.96 0.88
CA TYR A 18 -19.93 -14.15 2.26
C TYR A 18 -19.51 -12.98 3.14
N ARG A 19 -20.07 -12.90 4.35
CA ARG A 19 -19.74 -11.86 5.34
C ARG A 19 -18.87 -12.45 6.45
N LEU A 20 -17.84 -11.71 6.84
CA LEU A 20 -17.05 -12.09 8.01
C LEU A 20 -17.84 -11.88 9.31
N PRO A 21 -17.56 -12.69 10.36
CA PRO A 21 -18.12 -12.45 11.68
C PRO A 21 -17.68 -11.06 12.18
N GLY A 22 -18.56 -10.39 12.90
CA GLY A 22 -18.34 -9.03 13.38
C GLY A 22 -19.36 -8.66 14.44
N LYS A 23 -19.09 -7.55 15.14
CA LYS A 23 -19.94 -7.06 16.24
C LYS A 23 -21.35 -6.73 15.73
N PRO A 24 -22.41 -7.02 16.50
CA PRO A 24 -23.77 -6.61 16.15
C PRO A 24 -23.84 -5.08 16.02
N GLY A 25 -24.65 -4.59 15.07
CA GLY A 25 -24.80 -3.15 14.79
C GLY A 25 -23.69 -2.53 13.94
N THR A 26 -22.69 -3.30 13.48
CA THR A 26 -21.62 -2.80 12.60
C THR A 26 -21.73 -3.38 11.18
N ASN A 27 -21.28 -2.61 10.19
CA ASN A 27 -21.18 -3.07 8.81
C ASN A 27 -20.10 -4.16 8.70
N LYS A 28 -20.53 -5.40 8.49
CA LYS A 28 -19.64 -6.56 8.34
C LYS A 28 -18.95 -6.55 6.97
N THR A 29 -17.65 -6.84 6.96
CA THR A 29 -16.86 -6.99 5.74
C THR A 29 -17.43 -8.10 4.85
N ILE A 30 -17.61 -7.78 3.58
CA ILE A 30 -17.97 -8.75 2.54
C ILE A 30 -16.68 -9.26 1.93
N VAL A 31 -16.53 -10.58 1.84
CA VAL A 31 -15.47 -11.24 1.10
C VAL A 31 -16.10 -11.80 -0.17
N ALA A 32 -15.49 -11.48 -1.31
CA ALA A 32 -15.87 -11.99 -2.62
C ALA A 32 -14.67 -12.75 -3.21
N GLU A 33 -14.90 -14.02 -3.52
CA GLU A 33 -13.96 -14.89 -4.22
C GLU A 33 -14.30 -14.87 -5.71
N PHE A 34 -13.28 -14.61 -6.54
CA PHE A 34 -13.38 -14.59 -7.98
C PHE A 34 -12.85 -15.89 -8.57
N VAL A 35 -13.38 -16.29 -9.72
CA VAL A 35 -12.90 -17.44 -10.48
C VAL A 35 -11.45 -17.23 -10.92
N THR A 36 -11.12 -16.01 -11.37
CA THR A 36 -9.78 -15.69 -11.85
C THR A 36 -9.14 -14.53 -11.09
N VAL A 37 -7.80 -14.56 -10.99
CA VAL A 37 -7.01 -13.45 -10.44
C VAL A 37 -7.14 -12.18 -11.30
N ARG A 38 -7.37 -12.35 -12.60
CA ARG A 38 -7.54 -11.25 -13.56
C ARG A 38 -8.78 -10.42 -13.21
N ASP A 39 -9.91 -11.05 -12.94
CA ASP A 39 -11.17 -10.36 -12.62
C ASP A 39 -11.07 -9.60 -11.30
N LYS A 40 -10.50 -10.24 -10.28
CA LYS A 40 -10.15 -9.59 -9.01
C LYS A 40 -9.31 -8.33 -9.25
N ASN A 41 -8.26 -8.42 -10.07
CA ASN A 41 -7.36 -7.31 -10.36
C ASN A 41 -8.03 -6.21 -11.19
N ASN A 42 -8.93 -6.56 -12.11
CA ASN A 42 -9.72 -5.61 -12.88
C ASN A 42 -10.62 -4.78 -11.96
N ILE A 43 -11.31 -5.41 -11.02
CA ILE A 43 -12.17 -4.70 -10.06
C ILE A 43 -11.34 -3.81 -9.12
N LEU A 44 -10.23 -4.33 -8.58
CA LEU A 44 -9.34 -3.54 -7.71
C LEU A 44 -8.76 -2.32 -8.43
N SER A 45 -8.33 -2.49 -9.68
CA SER A 45 -7.77 -1.39 -10.48
C SER A 45 -8.85 -0.38 -10.89
N ALA A 46 -10.04 -0.84 -11.29
CA ALA A 46 -11.19 0.03 -11.59
C ALA A 46 -11.58 0.88 -10.38
N ALA A 47 -11.70 0.28 -9.19
CA ALA A 47 -12.02 0.99 -7.95
C ALA A 47 -10.94 2.03 -7.59
N ARG A 48 -9.65 1.67 -7.72
CA ARG A 48 -8.55 2.60 -7.49
C ARG A 48 -8.57 3.76 -8.49
N ASN A 49 -8.81 3.48 -9.77
CA ASN A 49 -8.86 4.49 -10.82
C ASN A 49 -10.06 5.43 -10.65
N PHE A 50 -11.22 4.89 -10.26
CA PHE A 50 -12.40 5.68 -9.91
C PHE A 50 -12.10 6.64 -8.76
N ASN A 51 -11.50 6.14 -7.67
CA ASN A 51 -11.16 6.96 -6.50
C ASN A 51 -10.07 8.01 -6.76
N LYS A 52 -9.14 7.75 -7.69
CA LYS A 52 -8.08 8.72 -8.07
C LYS A 52 -8.62 9.94 -8.81
N LYS A 53 -9.71 9.77 -9.57
CA LYS A 53 -10.30 10.83 -10.40
C LYS A 53 -11.28 11.73 -9.64
N LYS A 54 -11.58 11.39 -8.37
CA LYS A 54 -12.65 12.03 -7.60
C LYS A 54 -12.14 12.66 -6.31
N PRO A 55 -12.77 13.76 -5.86
CA PRO A 55 -12.49 14.33 -4.54
C PRO A 55 -12.88 13.33 -3.43
N THR A 56 -12.41 13.57 -2.21
CA THR A 56 -12.51 12.59 -1.10
C THR A 56 -13.95 12.23 -0.77
N GLU A 57 -14.86 13.19 -0.87
CA GLU A 57 -16.29 13.05 -0.60
C GLU A 57 -16.95 12.14 -1.65
N GLU A 58 -16.48 12.19 -2.90
CA GLU A 58 -17.01 11.46 -4.06
C GLU A 58 -16.32 10.14 -4.38
N LYS A 59 -15.36 9.73 -3.55
CA LYS A 59 -14.85 8.36 -3.58
C LYS A 59 -15.99 7.35 -3.42
N LEU A 60 -15.73 6.12 -3.85
CA LEU A 60 -16.69 5.02 -3.84
C LEU A 60 -17.49 4.97 -2.53
N ASN A 61 -18.80 5.07 -2.65
CA ASN A 61 -19.74 5.17 -1.54
C ASN A 61 -21.07 4.49 -1.88
N SER A 62 -21.97 4.37 -0.91
CA SER A 62 -23.29 3.73 -1.07
C SER A 62 -24.12 4.32 -2.21
N GLU A 63 -24.11 5.63 -2.39
CA GLU A 63 -24.82 6.31 -3.47
C GLU A 63 -24.22 5.98 -4.86
N SER A 64 -22.89 5.78 -4.93
CA SER A 64 -22.18 5.41 -6.16
C SER A 64 -22.61 4.06 -6.73
N ILE A 65 -23.21 3.21 -5.90
CA ILE A 65 -23.75 1.89 -6.28
C ILE A 65 -25.28 1.84 -6.23
N GLY A 66 -25.94 3.00 -6.15
CA GLY A 66 -27.40 3.13 -6.18
C GLY A 66 -28.12 2.71 -4.89
N LEU A 67 -27.41 2.60 -3.76
CA LEU A 67 -28.07 2.35 -2.48
C LEU A 67 -28.67 3.64 -1.93
N SER A 68 -29.97 3.61 -1.66
CA SER A 68 -30.68 4.71 -1.02
C SER A 68 -30.30 4.84 0.46
N GLY A 69 -30.36 6.07 0.98
CA GLY A 69 -30.13 6.37 2.39
C GLY A 69 -28.88 7.20 2.63
N LYS A 70 -28.30 7.09 3.83
CA LYS A 70 -27.10 7.85 4.20
C LYS A 70 -25.92 7.46 3.30
N ARG A 71 -25.21 8.46 2.79
CA ARG A 71 -23.95 8.29 2.07
C ARG A 71 -22.88 7.73 3.02
N ILE A 72 -22.40 6.52 2.72
CA ILE A 72 -21.40 5.80 3.51
C ILE A 72 -20.25 5.41 2.57
N PRO A 73 -18.99 5.71 2.93
CA PRO A 73 -17.84 5.33 2.10
C PRO A 73 -17.69 3.80 2.05
N ILE A 74 -17.28 3.30 0.88
CA ILE A 74 -17.03 1.88 0.63
C ILE A 74 -15.55 1.70 0.30
N TYR A 75 -14.89 0.82 1.04
CA TYR A 75 -13.49 0.50 0.85
C TYR A 75 -13.35 -0.90 0.25
N ILE A 76 -12.56 -1.00 -0.82
CA ILE A 76 -12.23 -2.26 -1.48
C ILE A 76 -10.74 -2.50 -1.29
N SER A 77 -10.39 -3.67 -0.77
CA SER A 77 -9.01 -4.10 -0.57
C SER A 77 -8.86 -5.56 -0.96
N GLU A 78 -7.63 -5.94 -1.33
CA GLU A 78 -7.29 -7.34 -1.55
C GLU A 78 -7.32 -8.10 -0.22
N TYR A 79 -7.82 -9.34 -0.25
CA TYR A 79 -7.73 -10.22 0.90
C TYR A 79 -6.28 -10.67 1.10
N LEU A 80 -5.72 -10.36 2.26
CA LEU A 80 -4.42 -10.87 2.69
C LEU A 80 -4.62 -11.95 3.77
N PRO A 81 -3.98 -13.13 3.62
CA PRO A 81 -3.91 -14.13 4.69
C PRO A 81 -3.31 -13.55 5.98
N PRO A 82 -3.61 -14.11 7.17
CA PRO A 82 -3.07 -13.64 8.43
C PRO A 82 -1.53 -13.54 8.46
N SER A 83 -0.84 -14.52 7.86
CA SER A 83 0.62 -14.53 7.71
C SER A 83 1.12 -13.33 6.89
N SER A 84 0.57 -13.12 5.69
CA SER A 84 0.91 -11.97 4.84
C SER A 84 0.54 -10.63 5.47
N LYS A 85 -0.56 -10.55 6.23
CA LYS A 85 -0.92 -9.34 6.99
C LYS A 85 0.12 -9.02 8.07
N ALA A 86 0.56 -10.04 8.81
CA ALA A 86 1.61 -9.88 9.81
C ALA A 86 2.93 -9.45 9.17
N LEU A 87 3.31 -10.07 8.05
CA LEU A 87 4.49 -9.70 7.27
C LEU A 87 4.40 -8.27 6.75
N PHE A 88 3.25 -7.87 6.19
CA PHE A 88 3.03 -6.51 5.71
C PHE A 88 3.11 -5.47 6.84
N ARG A 89 2.63 -5.81 8.04
CA ARG A 89 2.77 -4.94 9.22
C ARG A 89 4.25 -4.72 9.56
N LYS A 90 5.04 -5.80 9.63
CA LYS A 90 6.48 -5.73 9.90
C LYS A 90 7.22 -4.96 8.80
N ALA A 91 6.90 -5.24 7.54
CA ALA A 91 7.45 -4.55 6.38
C ALA A 91 7.21 -3.04 6.42
N ARG A 92 6.02 -2.58 6.83
CA ARG A 92 5.74 -1.14 6.99
C ARG A 92 6.55 -0.49 8.11
N MET A 93 6.77 -1.20 9.22
CA MET A 93 7.63 -0.71 10.30
C MET A 93 9.07 -0.59 9.82
N TYR A 94 9.61 -1.66 9.23
CA TYR A 94 10.95 -1.67 8.65
C TYR A 94 11.13 -0.58 7.59
N ALA A 95 10.14 -0.40 6.70
CA ALA A 95 10.17 0.63 5.67
C ALA A 95 10.25 2.03 6.29
N LYS A 96 9.50 2.31 7.36
CA LYS A 96 9.56 3.58 8.07
C LYS A 96 10.92 3.81 8.70
N ASP A 97 11.46 2.82 9.38
CA ASP A 97 12.73 2.93 10.13
C ASP A 97 13.92 3.09 9.17
N ASN A 98 13.87 2.46 8.00
CA ASN A 98 14.93 2.50 6.99
C ASN A 98 14.65 3.48 5.83
N LYS A 99 13.71 4.41 6.02
CA LYS A 99 13.38 5.50 5.06
C LYS A 99 13.01 5.03 3.65
N TYR A 100 12.32 3.89 3.54
CA TYR A 100 11.70 3.47 2.29
C TYR A 100 10.45 4.31 2.01
N GLN A 101 10.38 4.91 0.82
CA GLN A 101 9.26 5.76 0.42
C GLN A 101 7.98 4.96 0.13
N TYR A 102 8.10 3.70 -0.28
CA TYR A 102 6.96 2.89 -0.69
C TYR A 102 6.95 1.51 -0.03
N CYS A 103 5.77 1.09 0.41
CA CYS A 103 5.48 -0.26 0.87
C CYS A 103 4.05 -0.61 0.46
N TRP A 104 3.87 -1.69 -0.31
CA TRP A 104 2.57 -2.07 -0.85
C TRP A 104 2.42 -3.58 -0.97
N THR A 105 1.21 -4.02 -1.28
CA THR A 105 0.89 -5.42 -1.58
C THR A 105 0.28 -5.56 -2.96
N ILE A 106 0.60 -6.66 -3.62
CA ILE A 106 0.00 -7.05 -4.90
C ILE A 106 0.00 -8.58 -4.99
N ASN A 107 -1.16 -9.17 -5.30
CA ASN A 107 -1.32 -10.63 -5.41
C ASN A 107 -0.86 -11.37 -4.15
N GLY A 108 -1.16 -10.84 -2.96
CA GLY A 108 -0.77 -11.43 -1.68
C GLY A 108 0.72 -11.29 -1.31
N GLN A 109 1.54 -10.70 -2.18
CA GLN A 109 2.96 -10.49 -1.96
C GLN A 109 3.24 -9.08 -1.45
N VAL A 110 4.26 -8.94 -0.60
CA VAL A 110 4.66 -7.68 0.01
C VAL A 110 5.89 -7.12 -0.70
N PHE A 111 5.89 -5.83 -0.99
CA PHE A 111 6.99 -5.14 -1.65
C PHE A 111 7.34 -3.84 -0.95
N ILE A 112 8.63 -3.51 -0.97
CA ILE A 112 9.16 -2.21 -0.53
C ILE A 112 10.04 -1.59 -1.61
N ARG A 113 10.17 -0.26 -1.61
CA ARG A 113 11.04 0.47 -2.53
C ARG A 113 11.54 1.76 -1.89
N LYS A 114 12.85 2.05 -2.01
CA LYS A 114 13.47 3.22 -1.36
C LYS A 114 12.98 4.52 -1.99
N LEU A 115 13.23 4.73 -3.27
CA LEU A 115 12.81 5.93 -4.01
C LEU A 115 12.08 5.57 -5.30
N THR A 116 11.39 6.56 -5.88
CA THR A 116 10.85 6.44 -7.24
C THR A 116 12.00 6.24 -8.22
N GLY A 117 11.89 5.27 -9.13
CA GLY A 117 12.94 4.90 -10.08
C GLY A 117 13.74 3.65 -9.66
N GLU A 118 13.93 3.41 -8.36
CA GLU A 118 14.73 2.27 -7.89
C GLU A 118 14.05 0.91 -8.03
N ARG A 119 14.80 -0.18 -7.88
CA ARG A 119 14.25 -1.54 -7.89
C ARG A 119 13.37 -1.77 -6.65
N SER A 120 12.23 -2.42 -6.85
CA SER A 120 11.38 -2.90 -5.76
C SER A 120 11.91 -4.22 -5.21
N ILE A 121 11.92 -4.37 -3.89
CA ILE A 121 12.32 -5.59 -3.19
C ILE A 121 11.07 -6.31 -2.71
N ARG A 122 10.96 -7.60 -3.03
CA ARG A 122 9.90 -8.48 -2.52
C ARG A 122 10.30 -9.03 -1.15
N ILE A 123 9.39 -8.97 -0.20
CA ILE A 123 9.55 -9.58 1.13
C ILE A 123 8.68 -10.82 1.15
N ASP A 124 9.31 -11.98 1.34
CA ASP A 124 8.67 -13.29 1.39
C ASP A 124 8.57 -13.86 2.82
N SER A 125 9.49 -13.47 3.69
CA SER A 125 9.70 -14.08 5.00
C SER A 125 10.20 -13.06 6.02
N ASP A 126 10.07 -13.41 7.30
CA ASP A 126 10.56 -12.57 8.39
C ASP A 126 12.09 -12.46 8.44
N ASN A 127 12.81 -13.44 7.87
CA ASN A 127 14.28 -13.43 7.81
C ASN A 127 14.84 -12.21 7.08
N PHE A 128 14.06 -11.63 6.16
CA PHE A 128 14.39 -10.39 5.48
C PHE A 128 14.71 -9.24 6.46
N PHE A 129 14.08 -9.21 7.63
CA PHE A 129 14.30 -8.14 8.62
C PHE A 129 15.49 -8.39 9.54
N LEU A 130 16.07 -9.60 9.52
CA LEU A 130 17.20 -9.99 10.37
C LEU A 130 18.55 -9.67 9.74
N SER A 131 18.63 -9.61 8.41
CA SER A 131 19.80 -9.06 7.75
C SER A 131 19.85 -7.57 8.01
N LYS A 132 20.73 -7.15 8.93
CA LYS A 132 21.04 -5.72 9.09
C LYS A 132 21.46 -5.16 7.72
N PRO A 133 21.06 -3.94 7.36
CA PRO A 133 21.58 -3.30 6.17
C PRO A 133 23.10 -3.30 6.26
N THR A 134 23.74 -3.97 5.30
CA THR A 134 25.16 -3.80 4.99
C THR A 134 25.29 -2.40 4.38
N ASP A 135 25.16 -1.38 5.21
CA ASP A 135 25.73 -0.08 4.90
C ASP A 135 27.23 -0.23 5.19
N THR A 136 27.96 -0.80 4.25
CA THR A 136 29.41 -0.81 4.27
C THR A 136 29.90 -0.31 2.91
N GLU A 137 30.73 0.74 3.01
CA GLU A 137 31.66 1.25 2.00
C GLU A 137 31.03 2.06 0.86
N ASN A 138 30.82 3.36 1.13
CA ASN A 138 31.53 4.46 0.46
C ASN A 138 31.12 5.80 1.11
N ALA A 139 31.49 5.99 2.38
CA ALA A 139 31.69 7.33 2.92
C ALA A 139 33.20 7.54 2.89
N GLU A 140 33.65 8.37 1.95
CA GLU A 140 35.07 8.71 1.81
C GLU A 140 35.64 9.26 3.13
N PRO A 141 36.90 8.93 3.44
CA PRO A 141 37.55 9.34 4.68
C PRO A 141 37.94 10.82 4.64
N ASN A 142 37.68 11.52 5.75
CA ASN A 142 38.42 12.68 6.26
C ASN A 142 39.06 13.63 5.23
N ARG A 143 38.33 14.69 4.87
CA ARG A 143 38.94 15.99 4.56
C ARG A 143 38.71 16.94 5.72
N GLU A 144 39.49 16.76 6.78
CA GLU A 144 39.92 17.88 7.60
C GLU A 144 41.41 18.14 7.32
N MET A 145 41.77 19.43 7.35
CA MET A 145 43.08 20.03 7.07
C MET A 145 43.39 20.38 5.61
N SER A 146 42.85 21.51 5.16
CA SER A 146 43.63 22.56 4.47
C SER A 146 42.76 23.80 4.21
N PHE A 147 42.34 24.49 5.26
CA PHE A 147 41.77 25.85 5.12
C PHE A 147 42.15 26.80 6.26
N GLN A 148 43.19 26.45 7.03
CA GLN A 148 43.76 27.31 8.08
C GLN A 148 45.21 27.76 7.80
N SER A 149 45.76 27.53 6.60
CA SER A 149 47.11 28.01 6.23
C SER A 149 47.13 29.09 5.13
N ASP A 150 45.95 29.49 4.63
CA ASP A 150 45.84 30.54 3.57
C ASP A 150 45.41 31.91 4.11
N LEU A 151 45.01 32.03 5.39
CA LEU A 151 44.69 33.32 6.02
C LEU A 151 45.87 33.97 6.76
N GLU A 152 47.01 33.29 6.88
CA GLU A 152 48.26 33.88 7.42
C GLU A 152 49.23 34.37 6.33
N LYS A 153 48.86 34.23 5.04
CA LYS A 153 49.68 34.73 3.91
C LYS A 153 49.22 36.07 3.33
N PHE A 154 48.27 36.75 3.97
CA PHE A 154 47.76 38.05 3.49
C PHE A 154 48.09 39.25 4.40
N SER A 155 48.99 39.10 5.38
CA SER A 155 49.46 40.23 6.21
C SER A 155 50.93 40.61 6.02
N GLN A 156 51.64 40.03 5.06
CA GLN A 156 53.01 40.45 4.72
C GLN A 156 53.26 40.35 3.21
N GLN A 157 52.76 41.32 2.44
CA GLN A 157 53.50 41.87 1.31
C GLN A 157 52.93 43.25 0.94
N ASP A 158 53.76 44.27 1.20
CA ASP A 158 53.68 45.72 0.92
C ASP A 158 52.64 46.59 1.66
#